data_AF-A0A2S9Q2A5-F1
#
_entry.id   AF-A0A2S9Q2A5-F1
#
_cell.length_a   1.000
_cell.length_b   1.000
_cell.length_c   1.000
_cell.angle_alpha   90.00
_cell.angle_beta   90.00
_cell.angle_gamma   90.00
#
_symmetry.space_group_name_H-M   'P 1'
#
loop_
_entity.id
_entity.type
_entity.pdbx_description
1 polymer ?
#
loop_
_entity_poly.entity_id
_entity_poly.type
_entity_poly.pdbx_seq_one_letter_code
_entity_poly.pdbx_strand_id
1 'polypeptide(L)'
;MSLALADALASATRGTVVDLSGVAFADSTLLNLLLQTTGRHRTAHRPLAICGPFTPAVHNLFDITQTAGHLPLAVDLDQALTDIDKTAPGP
;
A
#
# COMPACT_ATOMS: atom_id res chain seq x y z
N MET A 1 -2.45 -7.02 12.02
CA MET A 1 -2.19 -6.41 10.70
C MET A 1 -0.82 -6.77 10.13
N SER A 2 0.27 -6.74 10.91
CA SER A 2 1.63 -7.07 10.42
C SER A 2 1.80 -8.50 9.87
N LEU A 3 1.16 -9.50 10.48
CA LEU A 3 1.22 -10.90 9.99
C LEU A 3 0.57 -11.06 8.61
N ALA A 4 -0.62 -10.48 8.39
CA ALA A 4 -1.32 -10.56 7.11
C ALA A 4 -0.49 -9.97 5.95
N LEU A 5 0.29 -8.91 6.21
CA LEU A 5 1.18 -8.30 5.22
C LEU A 5 2.41 -9.17 4.96
N ALA A 6 2.94 -9.83 5.99
CA ALA A 6 4.01 -10.80 5.83
C ALA A 6 3.55 -12.01 5.01
N ASP A 7 2.34 -12.52 5.27
CA ASP A 7 1.74 -13.62 4.51
C ASP A 7 1.47 -13.21 3.05
N ALA A 8 0.97 -11.99 2.82
CA ALA A 8 0.77 -11.47 1.47
C ALA A 8 2.07 -11.38 0.68
N LEU A 9 3.17 -10.98 1.34
CA LEU A 9 4.50 -10.97 0.73
C LEU A 9 5.01 -12.39 0.42
N ALA A 10 4.68 -13.39 1.25
CA ALA A 10 5.06 -14.78 1.05
C ALA A 10 4.16 -15.52 0.03
N SER A 11 2.98 -14.99 -0.27
CA SER A 11 2.03 -15.57 -1.20
C SER A 11 2.55 -15.60 -2.64
N ALA A 12 2.13 -16.60 -3.44
CA ALA A 12 2.46 -16.73 -4.86
C ALA A 12 1.64 -15.81 -5.80
N THR A 13 0.95 -14.81 -5.25
CA THR A 13 0.17 -13.84 -6.04
C THR A 13 1.05 -12.85 -6.80
N ARG A 14 0.49 -12.23 -7.83
CA ARG A 14 1.17 -11.23 -8.67
C ARG A 14 1.57 -9.95 -7.93
N GLY A 15 0.93 -9.64 -6.81
CA GLY A 15 1.22 -8.48 -5.99
C GLY A 15 0.29 -8.41 -4.78
N THR A 16 0.39 -7.30 -4.05
CA THR A 16 -0.45 -7.01 -2.88
C THR A 16 -1.13 -5.66 -3.05
N VAL A 17 -2.44 -5.60 -2.78
CA VAL A 17 -3.17 -4.34 -2.64
C VAL A 17 -3.54 -4.16 -1.17
N VAL A 18 -3.29 -2.97 -0.64
CA VAL A 18 -3.72 -2.55 0.70
C VAL A 18 -4.83 -1.55 0.56
N ASP A 19 -6.05 -1.96 0.91
CA ASP A 19 -7.23 -1.10 0.86
C ASP A 19 -7.42 -0.34 2.18
N LEU A 20 -7.39 0.99 2.12
CA LEU A 20 -7.58 1.90 3.25
C LEU A 20 -8.94 2.60 3.24
N SER A 21 -9.86 2.22 2.34
CA SER A 21 -11.18 2.85 2.18
C SER A 21 -12.03 2.89 3.45
N GLY A 22 -11.86 1.91 4.35
CA GLY A 22 -12.55 1.82 5.63
C GLY A 22 -11.78 2.42 6.83
N VAL A 23 -10.60 2.98 6.63
CA VAL A 23 -9.73 3.43 7.73
C VAL A 23 -10.13 4.82 8.20
N ALA A 24 -10.86 4.86 9.32
CA ALA A 24 -11.35 6.10 9.92
C ALA A 24 -10.28 6.86 10.73
N PHE A 25 -9.23 6.18 11.20
CA PHE A 25 -8.17 6.77 12.02
C PHE A 25 -6.79 6.37 11.48
N ALA A 26 -5.91 7.36 11.38
CA ALA A 26 -4.58 7.20 10.80
C ALA A 26 -3.56 7.88 11.73
N ASP A 27 -2.56 7.12 12.15
CA ASP A 27 -1.52 7.59 13.06
C ASP A 27 -0.12 7.20 12.57
N SER A 28 0.90 7.51 13.38
CA SER A 28 2.29 7.15 13.09
C SER A 28 2.51 5.63 13.05
N THR A 29 1.69 4.83 13.72
CA THR A 29 1.78 3.37 13.68
C THR A 29 1.34 2.83 12.32
N LEU A 30 0.20 3.32 11.81
CA LEU A 30 -0.27 3.00 10.47
C LEU A 30 0.77 3.43 9.42
N LEU A 31 1.27 4.66 9.50
CA LEU A 31 2.27 5.16 8.56
C LEU A 31 3.54 4.30 8.57
N ASN A 32 4.08 4.02 9.76
CA ASN A 32 5.28 3.22 9.89
C ASN A 32 5.09 1.82 9.32
N LEU A 33 3.91 1.22 9.52
CA LEU A 33 3.56 -0.07 8.93
C LEU A 33 3.51 0.00 7.40
N LEU A 34 2.89 1.03 6.81
CA LEU A 34 2.84 1.20 5.35
C LEU A 34 4.23 1.39 4.74
N LEU A 35 5.09 2.20 5.37
CA LEU A 35 6.47 2.41 4.94
C LEU A 35 7.28 1.11 5.02
N GLN A 36 7.16 0.34 6.10
CA GLN A 36 7.83 -0.95 6.25
C GLN A 36 7.36 -1.96 5.19
N THR A 37 6.05 -2.05 4.96
CA THR A 37 5.48 -2.92 3.92
C THR A 37 6.01 -2.53 2.55
N THR A 38 5.99 -1.24 2.22
CA THR A 38 6.51 -0.72 0.95
C THR A 38 7.98 -1.05 0.75
N GLY A 39 8.80 -0.85 1.79
CA GLY A 39 10.22 -1.21 1.78
C GLY A 39 10.44 -2.71 1.56
N ARG A 40 9.70 -3.58 2.26
CA ARG A 40 9.82 -5.04 2.12
C ARG A 40 9.41 -5.52 0.73
N HIS A 41 8.29 -5.03 0.21
CA HIS A 41 7.82 -5.34 -1.15
C HIS A 41 8.81 -4.90 -2.21
N ARG A 42 9.37 -3.68 -2.08
CA ARG A 42 10.39 -3.16 -3.00
C ARG A 42 11.66 -4.01 -2.99
N THR A 43 12.16 -4.38 -1.81
CA THR A 43 13.35 -5.25 -1.66
C THR A 43 13.11 -6.65 -2.23
N ALA A 44 11.90 -7.18 -2.10
CA ALA A 44 11.51 -8.47 -2.65
C ALA A 44 11.14 -8.43 -4.14
N HIS A 45 11.22 -7.25 -4.80
CA HIS A 45 10.72 -7.04 -6.16
C HIS A 45 9.26 -7.49 -6.37
N ARG A 46 8.43 -7.34 -5.32
CA ARG A 46 7.01 -7.70 -5.31
C ARG A 46 6.15 -6.45 -5.48
N PRO A 47 5.27 -6.37 -6.50
CA PRO A 47 4.37 -5.25 -6.66
C PRO A 47 3.50 -5.00 -5.42
N LEU A 48 3.29 -3.72 -5.10
CA LEU A 48 2.45 -3.23 -4.02
C LEU A 48 1.70 -1.98 -4.49
N ALA A 49 0.42 -1.89 -4.15
CA ALA A 49 -0.39 -0.69 -4.30
C ALA A 49 -1.20 -0.45 -3.02
N ILE A 50 -1.45 0.81 -2.69
CA ILE A 50 -2.25 1.23 -1.54
C ILE A 50 -3.41 2.06 -2.08
N CYS A 51 -4.65 1.61 -1.91
CA CYS A 51 -5.81 2.28 -2.49
C CYS A 51 -6.75 2.92 -1.47
N GLY A 52 -7.41 3.96 -1.94
CA GLY A 52 -8.52 4.63 -1.27
C GLY A 52 -9.90 4.09 -1.70
N PRO A 53 -10.97 4.88 -1.47
CA PRO A 53 -10.94 6.31 -1.13
C PRO A 53 -10.36 6.59 0.26
N PHE A 54 -9.36 7.48 0.35
CA PHE A 54 -8.76 7.80 1.64
C PHE A 54 -9.65 8.74 2.43
N THR A 55 -9.81 8.48 3.72
CA THR A 55 -10.48 9.43 4.62
C THR A 55 -9.62 10.68 4.78
N PRO A 56 -10.21 11.83 5.17
CA PRO A 56 -9.43 13.05 5.45
C PRO A 56 -8.30 12.83 6.47
N ALA A 57 -8.49 11.93 7.43
CA ALA A 57 -7.45 11.57 8.40
C ALA A 57 -6.23 10.91 7.73
N VAL A 58 -6.46 9.99 6.79
CA VAL A 58 -5.41 9.31 6.03
C VAL A 58 -4.70 10.30 5.09
N HIS A 59 -5.45 11.16 4.40
CA HIS A 59 -4.88 12.24 3.59
C HIS A 59 -3.98 13.18 4.42
N ASN A 60 -4.51 13.70 5.53
CA ASN A 60 -3.76 14.58 6.42
C ASN A 60 -2.49 13.93 6.96
N LEU A 61 -2.54 12.63 7.30
CA LEU A 61 -1.35 11.91 7.74
C LEU A 61 -0.26 11.90 6.66
N PHE A 62 -0.61 11.56 5.41
CA PHE A 62 0.36 11.54 4.31
C PHE A 62 0.88 12.93 3.96
N ASP A 63 0.02 13.94 4.00
CA ASP A 63 0.38 15.32 3.69
C ASP A 63 1.27 15.93 4.78
N ILE A 64 0.90 15.80 6.05
CA ILE A 64 1.70 16.34 7.17
C ILE A 64 3.08 15.69 7.22
N THR A 65 3.15 14.38 6.94
CA THR A 65 4.41 13.64 6.97
C THR A 65 5.18 13.68 5.65
N GLN A 66 4.62 14.29 4.61
CA GLN A 66 5.18 14.34 3.25
C GLN A 66 5.57 12.95 2.72
N THR A 67 4.77 11.93 3.04
CA THR A 67 5.06 10.53 2.67
C THR A 67 4.31 10.05 1.45
N ALA A 68 3.35 10.84 0.93
CA ALA A 68 2.55 10.47 -0.24
C ALA A 68 3.41 10.08 -1.46
N GLY A 69 4.49 10.81 -1.74
CA GLY A 69 5.39 10.52 -2.86
C GLY A 69 6.28 9.29 -2.69
N HIS A 70 6.33 8.71 -1.50
CA HIS A 70 7.11 7.51 -1.20
C HIS A 70 6.26 6.22 -1.18
N LEU A 71 4.94 6.36 -1.26
CA LEU A 71 3.98 5.26 -1.22
C LEU A 71 3.36 5.05 -2.61
N PRO A 72 3.15 3.81 -3.05
CA PRO A 72 2.46 3.51 -4.31
C PRO A 72 0.95 3.71 -4.15
N LEU A 73 0.51 4.97 -4.05
CA LEU A 73 -0.89 5.34 -3.81
C LEU A 73 -1.71 5.24 -5.09
N ALA A 74 -2.90 4.67 -4.98
CA ALA A 74 -3.93 4.61 -6.00
C ALA A 74 -5.23 5.24 -5.47
N VAL A 75 -6.02 5.83 -6.37
CA VAL A 75 -7.27 6.52 -5.98
C VAL A 75 -8.35 5.55 -5.50
N ASP A 76 -8.37 4.34 -6.08
CA ASP A 76 -9.32 3.27 -5.80
C ASP A 76 -8.70 1.90 -6.11
N LEU A 77 -9.49 0.84 -5.87
CA LEU A 77 -9.08 -0.54 -6.07
C LEU A 77 -8.80 -0.86 -7.56
N ASP A 78 -9.59 -0.33 -8.49
CA ASP A 78 -9.44 -0.60 -9.91
C ASP A 78 -8.11 -0.05 -10.44
N GLN A 79 -7.75 1.17 -10.04
CA GLN A 79 -6.45 1.77 -10.36
C GLN A 79 -5.31 0.96 -9.72
N ALA A 80 -5.46 0.53 -8.46
CA ALA A 80 -4.44 -0.28 -7.80
C ALA A 80 -4.20 -1.62 -8.51
N LEU A 81 -5.25 -2.32 -8.92
CA LEU A 81 -5.13 -3.58 -9.66
C LEU A 81 -4.45 -3.36 -11.02
N THR A 82 -4.84 -2.31 -11.72
CA THR A 82 -4.21 -1.91 -12.99
C THR A 82 -2.72 -1.64 -12.82
N ASP A 83 -2.32 -0.98 -11.74
CA ASP A 83 -0.91 -0.65 -11.49
C ASP A 83 -0.10 -1.86 -11.04
N ILE A 84 -0.70 -2.79 -10.29
CA ILE A 84 -0.08 -4.09 -9.99
C ILE A 84 0.19 -4.86 -11.28
N ASP A 85 -0.77 -4.93 -12.20
CA ASP A 85 -0.61 -5.68 -13.46
C ASP A 85 0.47 -5.06 -14.37
N LYS A 86 0.64 -3.73 -14.37
CA LYS A 86 1.73 -3.06 -15.09
C LYS A 86 3.10 -3.31 -14.48
N THR A 87 3.17 -3.43 -13.16
CA THR A 87 4.43 -3.49 -12.40
C THR A 87 4.89 -4.92 -12.16
N ALA A 88 3.98 -5.90 -12.27
CA ALA A 88 4.33 -7.31 -12.22
C ALA A 88 5.26 -7.65 -13.41
N PRO A 89 6.41 -8.31 -13.16
CA PRO A 89 7.19 -8.86 -14.26
C PRO A 89 6.30 -9.81 -15.08
N GLY A 90 6.49 -9.81 -16.40
CA GLY A 90 5.79 -10.71 -17.31
C GLY A 90 5.95 -12.19 -16.91
N PRO A 91 5.04 -13.06 -17.38
CA PRO A 91 4.98 -14.47 -16.96
C PRO A 91 6.30 -15.22 -17.15
#